data_AF-F3LDY1-F1
#
_entry.id   AF-F3LDY1-F1
#
_cell.length_a   1.000
_cell.length_b   1.000
_cell.length_c   1.000
_cell.angle_alpha   90.00
_cell.angle_beta   90.00
_cell.angle_gamma   90.00
#
_symmetry.space_group_name_H-M   'P 1'
#
loop_
_entity.id
_entity.type
_entity.pdbx_description
1 polymer ?
#
loop_
_entity_poly.entity_id
_entity_poly.type
_entity_poly.pdbx_seq_one_letter_code
_entity_poly.pdbx_strand_id
1 'polypeptide(L)'
;MNITGFIFLFVFLLCLGNVTGKLFKNMNPFLVMIGLVLLLGFFPMIDQQGNMLFFVAFALGFLENFFSVFGLIRDGFYNIRYRFELNSSVNKAHDDLERQKSAHEEDLRRQKRAAEDDLQRQRKDVEEQLRRENQEAEERLRRAKEDLKRQREEAEQQKNKKAGSKREQSTNNESMMPQTFAEACEVLGVDQSASLAECKKAKRTLSAMYHPDKFEQFTGKRRKQAEIEFQKIMCAWDIVEREYKRKKNSGC
;
A
#
# COMPACT_ATOMS: atom_id res chain seq x y z
N MET A 1 -89.74 -7.54 -66.03
CA MET A 1 -89.82 -8.08 -64.65
C MET A 1 -91.17 -7.67 -64.08
N ASN A 2 -91.92 -8.57 -63.45
CA ASN A 2 -93.20 -8.22 -62.81
C ASN A 2 -92.94 -7.34 -61.57
N ILE A 3 -93.87 -6.44 -61.23
CA ILE A 3 -93.75 -5.53 -60.07
C ILE A 3 -93.44 -6.31 -58.78
N THR A 4 -94.10 -7.45 -58.58
CA THR A 4 -93.84 -8.33 -57.42
C THR A 4 -92.41 -8.86 -57.39
N GLY A 5 -91.85 -9.22 -58.55
CA GLY A 5 -90.46 -9.68 -58.64
C GLY A 5 -89.46 -8.55 -58.38
N PHE A 6 -89.77 -7.33 -58.84
CA PHE A 6 -88.95 -6.15 -58.59
C PHE A 6 -88.85 -5.82 -57.10
N ILE A 7 -89.99 -5.84 -56.39
CA ILE A 7 -90.04 -5.59 -54.94
C ILE A 7 -89.30 -6.69 -54.17
N PHE A 8 -89.49 -7.94 -54.55
CA PHE A 8 -88.78 -9.06 -53.90
C PHE A 8 -87.26 -8.94 -54.04
N LEU A 9 -86.77 -8.63 -55.24
CA LEU A 9 -85.34 -8.43 -55.49
C LEU A 9 -84.79 -7.22 -54.73
N PHE A 10 -85.56 -6.12 -54.64
CA PHE A 10 -85.17 -4.94 -53.89
C PHE A 10 -84.98 -5.23 -52.39
N VAL A 11 -85.96 -5.90 -51.76
CA VAL A 11 -85.87 -6.28 -50.34
C VAL A 11 -84.74 -7.28 -50.11
N PHE A 12 -84.58 -8.25 -51.01
CA PHE A 12 -83.50 -9.22 -50.95
C PHE A 12 -82.12 -8.54 -50.96
N LEU A 13 -81.90 -7.57 -51.85
CA LEU A 13 -80.64 -6.82 -51.94
C LEU A 13 -80.37 -5.95 -50.72
N LEU A 14 -81.41 -5.36 -50.12
CA LEU A 14 -81.28 -4.61 -48.86
C LEU A 14 -80.83 -5.54 -47.73
N CYS A 15 -81.45 -6.71 -47.59
CA CYS A 15 -81.05 -7.73 -46.62
C CYS A 15 -79.62 -8.23 -46.87
N LEU A 16 -79.25 -8.44 -48.13
CA LEU A 16 -77.93 -8.91 -48.52
C LEU A 16 -76.85 -7.85 -48.22
N GLY A 17 -77.16 -6.57 -48.45
CA GLY A 17 -76.32 -5.44 -48.05
C GLY A 17 -76.12 -5.38 -46.54
N ASN A 18 -77.18 -5.54 -45.76
CA ASN A 18 -77.14 -5.54 -44.29
C ASN A 18 -76.27 -6.69 -43.74
N VAL A 19 -76.48 -7.92 -44.23
CA VAL A 19 -75.65 -9.08 -43.85
C VAL A 19 -74.19 -8.86 -44.23
N THR A 20 -73.93 -8.34 -45.43
CA THR A 20 -72.58 -8.03 -45.90
C THR A 20 -71.92 -6.99 -45.00
N GLY A 21 -72.59 -5.89 -44.66
CA GLY A 21 -72.06 -4.86 -43.75
C GLY A 21 -71.77 -5.39 -42.34
N LYS A 22 -72.61 -6.30 -41.83
CA LYS A 22 -72.43 -6.93 -40.50
C LYS A 22 -71.17 -7.81 -40.42
N LEU A 23 -70.74 -8.41 -41.54
CA LEU A 23 -69.50 -9.19 -41.60
C LEU A 23 -68.24 -8.34 -41.35
N PHE A 24 -68.30 -7.03 -41.63
CA PHE A 24 -67.17 -6.13 -41.40
C PHE A 24 -67.08 -5.54 -39.98
N LYS A 25 -68.15 -5.65 -39.17
CA LYS A 25 -68.32 -4.95 -37.88
C LYS A 25 -67.17 -5.13 -36.87
N ASN A 26 -66.52 -6.30 -36.86
CA ASN A 26 -65.45 -6.61 -35.90
C ASN A 26 -64.06 -6.73 -36.54
N MET A 27 -63.91 -6.39 -37.83
CA MET A 27 -62.65 -6.54 -38.59
C MET A 27 -61.95 -7.92 -38.42
N ASN A 28 -62.71 -8.98 -38.17
CA ASN A 28 -62.12 -10.31 -38.12
C ASN A 28 -61.62 -10.66 -39.52
N PRO A 29 -60.32 -10.98 -39.71
CA PRO A 29 -59.74 -11.18 -41.03
C PRO A 29 -60.50 -12.23 -41.84
N PHE A 30 -61.03 -13.29 -41.22
CA PHE A 30 -61.82 -14.31 -41.93
C PHE A 30 -63.19 -13.80 -42.38
N LEU A 31 -63.91 -13.05 -41.53
CA LEU A 31 -65.24 -12.51 -41.87
C LEU A 31 -65.15 -11.36 -42.89
N VAL A 32 -64.09 -10.56 -42.82
CA VAL A 32 -63.78 -9.51 -43.80
C VAL A 32 -63.49 -10.14 -45.16
N MET A 33 -62.71 -11.22 -45.22
CA MET A 33 -62.47 -11.94 -46.47
C MET A 33 -63.76 -12.52 -47.06
N ILE A 34 -64.62 -13.12 -46.24
CA ILE A 34 -65.94 -13.61 -46.67
C ILE A 34 -66.81 -12.44 -47.18
N GLY A 35 -66.88 -11.34 -46.44
CA GLY A 35 -67.61 -10.14 -46.83
C GLY A 35 -67.08 -9.51 -48.13
N LEU A 36 -65.77 -9.53 -48.34
CA LEU A 36 -65.11 -9.01 -49.54
C LEU A 36 -65.38 -9.92 -50.74
N VAL A 37 -65.35 -11.25 -50.57
CA VAL A 37 -65.75 -12.21 -51.60
C VAL A 37 -67.22 -12.03 -51.98
N LEU A 38 -68.12 -11.82 -51.00
CA LEU A 38 -69.52 -11.51 -51.27
C LEU A 38 -69.66 -10.19 -52.02
N LEU A 39 -68.95 -9.15 -51.60
CA LEU A 39 -69.01 -7.84 -52.26
C LEU A 39 -68.49 -7.92 -53.71
N LEU A 40 -67.33 -8.54 -53.94
CA LEU A 40 -66.77 -8.74 -55.28
C LEU A 40 -67.61 -9.67 -56.16
N GLY A 41 -68.29 -10.65 -55.60
CA GLY A 41 -69.14 -11.59 -56.34
C GLY A 41 -70.50 -11.00 -56.73
N PHE A 42 -71.15 -10.28 -55.81
CA PHE A 42 -72.50 -9.75 -56.05
C PHE A 42 -72.51 -8.37 -56.71
N PHE A 43 -71.47 -7.56 -56.53
CA PHE A 43 -71.36 -6.25 -57.17
C PHE A 43 -71.53 -6.29 -58.72
N PRO A 44 -70.78 -7.14 -59.48
CA PRO A 44 -70.96 -7.21 -60.93
C PRO A 44 -72.34 -7.76 -61.33
N MET A 45 -72.95 -8.60 -60.49
CA MET A 45 -74.29 -9.13 -60.73
C MET A 45 -75.38 -8.07 -60.58
N ILE A 46 -75.21 -7.12 -59.65
CA ILE A 46 -76.10 -5.98 -59.46
C ILE A 46 -75.93 -4.97 -60.60
N ASP A 47 -74.68 -4.71 -61.02
CA ASP A 47 -74.34 -3.78 -62.09
C ASP A 47 -74.90 -4.25 -63.46
N GLN A 48 -74.86 -5.55 -63.74
CA GLN A 48 -75.37 -6.14 -64.98
C GLN A 48 -76.89 -5.90 -65.20
N GLN A 49 -77.66 -5.65 -64.13
CA GLN A 49 -79.10 -5.33 -64.24
C GLN A 49 -79.37 -3.88 -64.69
N GLY A 50 -78.34 -3.01 -64.74
CA GLY A 50 -78.42 -1.63 -65.23
C GLY A 50 -79.36 -0.72 -64.45
N ASN A 51 -79.84 -1.15 -63.27
CA ASN A 51 -80.83 -0.42 -62.48
C ASN A 51 -80.23 0.11 -61.18
N MET A 52 -80.05 1.43 -61.14
CA MET A 52 -79.44 2.15 -60.01
C MET A 52 -80.16 1.91 -58.68
N LEU A 53 -81.47 1.63 -58.70
CA LEU A 53 -82.25 1.41 -57.47
C LEU A 53 -81.79 0.17 -56.70
N PHE A 54 -81.37 -0.88 -57.39
CA PHE A 54 -80.85 -2.10 -56.76
C PHE A 54 -79.49 -1.89 -56.13
N PHE A 55 -78.64 -1.10 -56.78
CA PHE A 55 -77.37 -0.66 -56.22
C PHE A 55 -77.58 0.18 -54.95
N VAL A 56 -78.48 1.16 -54.99
CA VAL A 56 -78.81 2.01 -53.84
C VAL A 56 -79.37 1.18 -52.68
N ALA A 57 -80.25 0.21 -52.94
CA ALA A 57 -80.80 -0.67 -51.90
C ALA A 57 -79.72 -1.48 -51.19
N PHE A 58 -78.81 -2.08 -51.95
CA PHE A 58 -77.67 -2.81 -51.42
C PHE A 58 -76.72 -1.89 -50.64
N ALA A 59 -76.39 -0.73 -51.21
CA ALA A 59 -75.49 0.25 -50.61
C ALA A 59 -76.04 0.80 -49.29
N LEU A 60 -77.35 1.10 -49.21
CA LEU A 60 -77.99 1.57 -47.97
C LEU A 60 -77.89 0.51 -46.86
N GLY A 61 -78.22 -0.76 -47.17
CA GLY A 61 -78.08 -1.85 -46.19
C GLY A 61 -76.64 -2.09 -45.75
N PHE A 62 -75.69 -1.95 -46.68
CA PHE A 62 -74.26 -2.10 -46.38
C PHE A 62 -73.72 -0.95 -45.50
N LEU A 63 -74.01 0.29 -45.87
CA LEU A 63 -73.51 1.51 -45.21
C LEU A 63 -73.95 1.61 -43.75
N GLU A 64 -75.17 1.17 -43.43
CA GLU A 64 -75.73 1.21 -42.07
C GLU A 64 -74.83 0.53 -41.04
N ASN A 65 -74.14 -0.55 -41.42
CA ASN A 65 -73.22 -1.27 -40.53
C ASN A 65 -71.74 -0.94 -40.79
N PHE A 66 -71.37 -0.56 -42.01
CA PHE A 66 -69.98 -0.34 -42.40
C PHE A 66 -69.34 0.87 -41.73
N PHE A 67 -70.09 1.94 -41.44
CA PHE A 67 -69.54 3.13 -40.79
C PHE A 67 -68.96 2.88 -39.39
N SER A 68 -69.46 1.86 -38.68
CA SER A 68 -68.91 1.47 -37.38
C SER A 68 -67.46 0.97 -37.44
N VAL A 69 -67.04 0.46 -38.60
CA VAL A 69 -65.71 -0.12 -38.85
C VAL A 69 -64.66 0.98 -39.03
N PHE A 70 -65.04 2.10 -39.64
CA PHE A 70 -64.14 3.24 -39.83
C PHE A 70 -63.63 3.82 -38.49
N GLY A 71 -64.44 3.78 -37.44
CA GLY A 71 -64.02 4.20 -36.10
C GLY A 71 -62.85 3.37 -35.57
N LEU A 72 -62.94 2.04 -35.67
CA LEU A 72 -61.90 1.11 -35.22
C LEU A 72 -60.61 1.22 -36.04
N ILE A 73 -60.74 1.40 -37.37
CA ILE A 73 -59.59 1.62 -38.25
C ILE A 73 -58.87 2.91 -37.85
N ARG A 74 -59.63 4.00 -37.66
CA ARG A 74 -59.07 5.29 -37.25
C ARG A 74 -58.29 5.17 -35.94
N ASP A 75 -58.89 4.54 -34.93
CA ASP A 75 -58.27 4.38 -33.61
C ASP A 75 -57.05 3.43 -33.64
N GLY A 76 -57.09 2.40 -34.49
CA GLY A 76 -55.95 1.52 -34.77
C GLY A 76 -54.77 2.26 -35.42
N PHE A 77 -55.05 3.14 -36.40
CA PHE A 77 -54.02 3.96 -37.05
C PHE A 77 -53.38 4.96 -36.09
N TYR A 78 -54.15 5.58 -35.19
CA TYR A 78 -53.58 6.43 -34.14
C TYR A 78 -52.61 5.63 -33.26
N ASN A 79 -53.01 4.46 -32.75
CA ASN A 79 -52.17 3.62 -31.90
C ASN A 79 -50.89 3.14 -32.60
N ILE A 80 -50.97 2.76 -33.88
CA ILE A 80 -49.79 2.34 -34.66
C ILE A 80 -48.79 3.48 -34.81
N ARG A 81 -49.28 4.71 -35.09
CA ARG A 81 -48.42 5.89 -35.21
C ARG A 81 -47.74 6.24 -33.89
N TYR A 82 -48.49 6.22 -32.78
CA TYR A 82 -47.93 6.46 -31.44
C TYR A 82 -46.83 5.45 -31.09
N ARG A 83 -47.02 4.16 -31.39
CA ARG A 83 -45.99 3.13 -31.12
C ARG A 83 -44.73 3.32 -31.97
N PHE A 84 -44.86 3.74 -33.23
CA PHE A 84 -43.71 3.99 -34.08
C PHE A 84 -42.88 5.20 -33.59
N GLU A 85 -43.56 6.27 -33.21
CA GLU A 85 -42.91 7.49 -32.70
C GLU A 85 -42.23 7.26 -31.35
N LEU A 86 -42.86 6.45 -30.48
CA LEU A 86 -42.28 6.03 -29.20
C LEU A 86 -41.03 5.15 -29.38
N ASN A 87 -41.06 4.18 -30.30
CA ASN A 87 -39.88 3.34 -30.56
C ASN A 87 -38.72 4.15 -31.13
N SER A 88 -38.99 5.13 -31.99
CA SER A 88 -37.97 6.03 -32.54
C SER A 88 -37.32 6.91 -31.46
N SER A 89 -38.12 7.44 -30.52
CA SER A 89 -37.60 8.26 -29.42
C SER A 89 -36.83 7.43 -28.39
N VAL A 90 -37.28 6.21 -28.08
CA VAL A 90 -36.58 5.28 -27.20
C VAL A 90 -35.22 4.88 -27.77
N ASN A 91 -35.13 4.57 -29.07
CA ASN A 91 -33.87 4.22 -29.70
C ASN A 91 -32.87 5.39 -29.68
N LYS A 92 -33.32 6.61 -29.99
CA LYS A 92 -32.46 7.81 -29.89
C LYS A 92 -31.96 8.04 -28.45
N ALA A 93 -32.84 7.89 -27.46
CA ALA A 93 -32.46 8.03 -26.06
C ALA A 93 -31.44 6.96 -25.63
N HIS A 94 -31.56 5.73 -26.15
CA HIS A 94 -30.58 4.68 -25.91
C HIS A 94 -29.22 5.03 -26.55
N ASP A 95 -29.22 5.46 -27.81
CA ASP A 95 -27.99 5.85 -28.52
C ASP A 95 -27.27 7.01 -27.80
N ASP A 96 -28.02 8.01 -27.33
CA ASP A 96 -27.48 9.15 -26.60
C ASP A 96 -26.92 8.73 -25.23
N LEU A 97 -27.62 7.84 -24.52
CA LEU A 97 -27.15 7.28 -23.25
C LEU A 97 -25.85 6.48 -23.44
N GLU A 98 -25.75 5.70 -24.52
CA GLU A 98 -24.57 4.90 -24.84
C GLU A 98 -23.37 5.77 -25.24
N ARG A 99 -23.61 6.84 -26.01
CA ARG A 99 -22.59 7.86 -26.29
C ARG A 99 -22.10 8.56 -25.03
N GLN A 100 -22.99 8.97 -24.14
CA GLN A 100 -22.60 9.58 -22.87
C GLN A 100 -21.78 8.64 -22.00
N LYS A 101 -22.19 7.37 -21.88
CA LYS A 101 -21.42 6.36 -21.15
C LYS A 101 -20.03 6.16 -21.75
N SER A 102 -19.95 6.05 -23.07
CA SER A 102 -18.67 5.83 -23.77
C SER A 102 -17.73 7.03 -23.62
N ALA A 103 -18.25 8.26 -23.75
CA ALA A 103 -17.47 9.47 -23.53
C ALA A 103 -16.96 9.57 -22.08
N HIS A 104 -17.82 9.27 -21.10
CA HIS A 104 -17.42 9.31 -19.69
C HIS A 104 -16.39 8.23 -19.34
N GLU A 105 -16.53 7.02 -19.92
CA GLU A 105 -15.56 5.93 -19.75
C GLU A 105 -14.21 6.28 -20.38
N GLU A 106 -14.19 6.94 -21.54
CA GLU A 106 -12.96 7.43 -22.16
C GLU A 106 -12.28 8.51 -21.32
N ASP A 107 -13.04 9.48 -20.80
CA ASP A 107 -12.50 10.52 -19.93
C ASP A 107 -11.92 9.94 -18.64
N LEU A 108 -12.61 8.97 -18.04
CA LEU A 108 -12.13 8.25 -16.86
C LEU A 108 -10.84 7.48 -17.17
N ARG A 109 -10.75 6.83 -18.35
CA ARG A 109 -9.52 6.17 -18.80
C ARG A 109 -8.37 7.15 -19.00
N ARG A 110 -8.64 8.34 -19.56
CA ARG A 110 -7.63 9.38 -19.76
C ARG A 110 -7.11 9.92 -18.42
N GLN A 111 -8.00 10.22 -17.48
CA GLN A 111 -7.62 10.66 -16.13
C GLN A 111 -6.80 9.59 -15.40
N LYS A 112 -7.22 8.32 -15.49
CA LYS A 112 -6.49 7.22 -14.86
C LYS A 112 -5.07 7.07 -15.40
N ARG A 113 -4.89 7.15 -16.73
CA ARG A 113 -3.56 7.11 -17.36
C ARG A 113 -2.70 8.30 -16.94
N ALA A 114 -3.26 9.51 -16.95
CA ALA A 114 -2.52 10.69 -16.50
C ALA A 114 -2.07 10.58 -15.03
N ALA A 115 -2.96 10.13 -14.15
CA ALA A 115 -2.64 9.92 -12.74
C ALA A 115 -1.57 8.83 -12.54
N GLU A 116 -1.62 7.75 -13.33
CA GLU A 116 -0.64 6.66 -13.29
C GLU A 116 0.74 7.13 -13.77
N ASP A 117 0.79 7.91 -14.85
CA ASP A 117 2.02 8.51 -15.37
C ASP A 117 2.66 9.47 -14.35
N ASP A 118 1.84 10.30 -13.67
CA ASP A 118 2.32 11.22 -12.63
C ASP A 118 2.85 10.47 -11.41
N LEU A 119 2.15 9.42 -10.96
CA LEU A 119 2.62 8.53 -9.90
C LEU A 119 3.93 7.84 -10.28
N GLN A 120 4.08 7.43 -11.54
CA GLN A 120 5.30 6.80 -12.02
C GLN A 120 6.48 7.78 -12.05
N ARG A 121 6.24 9.03 -12.44
CA ARG A 121 7.26 10.11 -12.39
C ARG A 121 7.68 10.38 -10.94
N GLN A 122 6.73 10.56 -10.03
CA GLN A 122 7.02 10.76 -8.61
C GLN A 122 7.82 9.59 -8.03
N ARG A 123 7.47 8.34 -8.37
CA ARG A 123 8.23 7.17 -7.93
C ARG A 123 9.67 7.19 -8.43
N LYS A 124 9.90 7.53 -9.70
CA LYS A 124 11.26 7.63 -10.26
C LYS A 124 12.07 8.73 -9.61
N ASP A 125 11.46 9.90 -9.38
CA ASP A 125 12.13 11.03 -8.74
C ASP A 125 12.53 10.69 -7.30
N VAL A 126 11.63 10.06 -6.54
CA VAL A 126 11.91 9.58 -5.18
C VAL A 126 12.98 8.49 -5.17
N GLU A 127 12.93 7.55 -6.11
CA GLU A 127 13.95 6.49 -6.22
C GLU A 127 15.33 7.06 -6.55
N GLU A 128 15.41 8.02 -7.47
CA GLU A 128 16.66 8.72 -7.76
C GLU A 128 17.17 9.50 -6.55
N GLN A 129 16.29 10.18 -5.84
CA GLN A 129 16.65 10.97 -4.66
C GLN A 129 17.18 10.07 -3.54
N LEU A 130 16.51 8.95 -3.29
CA LEU A 130 16.94 7.92 -2.34
C LEU A 130 18.27 7.30 -2.74
N ARG A 131 18.49 7.07 -4.04
CA ARG A 131 19.77 6.55 -4.55
C ARG A 131 20.91 7.54 -4.31
N ARG A 132 20.70 8.84 -4.54
CA ARG A 132 21.70 9.88 -4.28
C ARG A 132 22.02 9.97 -2.78
N GLU A 133 20.98 9.96 -1.94
CA GLU A 133 21.15 10.00 -0.48
C GLU A 133 21.90 8.76 0.05
N ASN A 134 21.58 7.57 -0.45
CA ASN A 134 22.30 6.35 -0.09
C ASN A 134 23.78 6.40 -0.51
N GLN A 135 24.08 6.91 -1.70
CA GLN A 135 25.46 7.08 -2.15
C GLN A 135 26.23 8.07 -1.25
N GLU A 136 25.62 9.19 -0.90
CA GLU A 136 26.22 10.15 0.03
C GLU A 136 26.43 9.55 1.42
N ALA A 137 25.44 8.82 1.94
CA ALA A 137 25.53 8.17 3.24
C ALA A 137 26.64 7.10 3.27
N GLU A 138 26.77 6.32 2.19
CA GLU A 138 27.81 5.31 2.03
C GLU A 138 29.21 5.96 1.97
N GLU A 139 29.36 7.06 1.21
CA GLU A 139 30.61 7.81 1.19
C GLU A 139 30.96 8.40 2.56
N ARG A 140 29.98 8.97 3.28
CA ARG A 140 30.19 9.48 4.64
C ARG A 140 30.64 8.38 5.58
N LEU A 141 30.01 7.20 5.51
CA LEU A 141 30.40 6.04 6.31
C LEU A 141 31.81 5.56 5.97
N ARG A 142 32.17 5.55 4.69
CA ARG A 142 33.52 5.18 4.23
C ARG A 142 34.58 6.16 4.76
N ARG A 143 34.37 7.47 4.64
CA ARG A 143 35.27 8.50 5.17
C ARG A 143 35.42 8.38 6.69
N ALA A 144 34.30 8.24 7.41
CA ALA A 144 34.31 8.05 8.85
C ALA A 144 35.09 6.78 9.28
N LYS A 145 34.96 5.68 8.52
CA LYS A 145 35.71 4.44 8.75
C LYS A 145 37.21 4.62 8.50
N GLU A 146 37.59 5.34 7.46
CA GLU A 146 39.00 5.65 7.16
C GLU A 146 39.61 6.55 8.24
N ASP A 147 38.89 7.58 8.69
CA ASP A 147 39.35 8.47 9.77
C ASP A 147 39.48 7.73 11.10
N LEU A 148 38.52 6.87 11.44
CA LEU A 148 38.60 6.03 12.63
C LEU A 148 39.81 5.08 12.58
N LYS A 149 40.12 4.54 11.39
CA LYS A 149 41.32 3.71 11.19
C LYS A 149 42.60 4.52 11.43
N ARG A 150 42.69 5.73 10.89
CA ARG A 150 43.84 6.64 11.13
C ARG A 150 44.00 6.99 12.60
N GLN A 151 42.91 7.36 13.28
CA GLN A 151 42.93 7.65 14.72
C GLN A 151 43.41 6.45 15.55
N ARG A 152 42.99 5.24 15.17
CA ARG A 152 43.44 4.01 15.84
C ARG A 152 44.94 3.76 15.63
N GLU A 153 45.42 3.91 14.39
CA GLU A 153 46.85 3.77 14.07
C GLU A 153 47.69 4.81 14.83
N GLU A 154 47.25 6.07 14.90
CA GLU A 154 47.91 7.13 15.67
C GLU A 154 47.93 6.82 17.17
N ALA A 155 46.81 6.35 17.74
CA ALA A 155 46.73 5.93 19.13
C ALA A 155 47.65 4.74 19.44
N GLU A 156 47.77 3.77 18.53
CA GLU A 156 48.70 2.64 18.64
C GLU A 156 50.17 3.10 18.55
N GLN A 157 50.49 4.02 17.63
CA GLN A 157 51.83 4.61 17.54
C GLN A 157 52.19 5.42 18.80
N GLN A 158 51.26 6.20 19.35
CA GLN A 158 51.47 6.92 20.60
C GLN A 158 51.67 5.95 21.77
N LYS A 159 50.92 4.83 21.82
CA LYS A 159 51.16 3.76 22.80
C LYS A 159 52.56 3.17 22.65
N ASN A 160 53.01 2.87 21.43
CA ASN A 160 54.34 2.32 21.18
C ASN A 160 55.46 3.30 21.53
N LYS A 161 55.32 4.60 21.23
CA LYS A 161 56.28 5.64 21.66
C LYS A 161 56.33 5.78 23.18
N LYS A 162 55.18 5.71 23.88
CA LYS A 162 55.12 5.71 25.35
C LYS A 162 55.66 4.41 25.96
N ALA A 163 55.56 3.27 25.28
CA ALA A 163 56.15 2.01 25.70
C ALA A 163 57.69 2.00 25.51
N GLY A 164 58.20 2.63 24.45
CA GLY A 164 59.64 2.83 24.23
C GLY A 164 60.27 3.79 25.23
N SER A 165 59.57 4.87 25.60
CA SER A 165 60.06 5.86 26.59
C SER A 165 59.96 5.37 28.06
N LYS A 166 59.20 4.31 28.35
CA LYS A 166 59.18 3.68 29.68
C LYS A 166 60.35 2.71 29.94
N ARG A 167 61.16 2.37 28.93
CA ARG A 167 62.29 1.43 29.09
C ARG A 167 63.58 2.09 29.59
N GLU A 168 63.67 3.42 29.56
CA GLU A 168 64.88 4.16 30.02
C GLU A 168 64.73 4.83 31.40
N GLN A 169 63.55 4.75 32.04
CA GLN A 169 63.34 5.31 33.38
C GLN A 169 63.04 4.25 34.45
N SER A 170 63.04 2.96 34.08
CA SER A 170 62.82 1.85 35.00
C SER A 170 64.12 1.14 35.42
N THR A 171 65.26 1.43 34.78
CA THR A 171 66.56 0.81 35.10
C THR A 171 67.27 1.45 36.31
N ASN A 172 66.90 2.68 36.71
CA ASN A 172 67.51 3.33 37.87
C ASN A 172 66.80 3.03 39.21
N ASN A 173 65.55 2.55 39.20
CA ASN A 173 64.81 2.23 40.44
C ASN A 173 64.92 0.75 40.85
N GLU A 174 65.21 -0.19 39.94
CA GLU A 174 65.44 -1.60 40.29
C GLU A 174 66.68 -1.80 41.16
N SER A 175 67.71 -0.96 41.00
CA SER A 175 68.96 -0.99 41.77
C SER A 175 68.81 -0.64 43.26
N MET A 176 67.71 0.01 43.66
CA MET A 176 67.45 0.44 45.05
C MET A 176 66.40 -0.40 45.79
N MET A 177 65.86 -1.46 45.18
CA MET A 177 64.90 -2.36 45.84
C MET A 177 65.65 -3.53 46.51
N PRO A 178 65.26 -3.95 47.72
CA PRO A 178 65.88 -5.10 48.36
C PRO A 178 65.66 -6.34 47.50
N GLN A 179 66.72 -7.12 47.24
CA GLN A 179 66.66 -8.35 46.45
C GLN A 179 66.79 -9.59 47.33
N THR A 180 67.41 -9.44 48.50
CA THR A 180 67.65 -10.54 49.44
C THR A 180 66.78 -10.40 50.69
N PHE A 181 66.58 -11.52 51.40
CA PHE A 181 65.86 -11.52 52.67
C PHE A 181 66.53 -10.63 53.73
N ALA A 182 67.87 -10.60 53.75
CA ALA A 182 68.65 -9.78 54.68
C ALA A 182 68.40 -8.28 54.45
N GLU A 183 68.50 -7.83 53.20
CA GLU A 183 68.20 -6.44 52.81
C GLU A 183 66.74 -6.07 53.08
N ALA A 184 65.81 -7.01 52.84
CA ALA A 184 64.40 -6.78 53.12
C ALA A 184 64.12 -6.62 54.62
N CYS A 185 64.82 -7.36 55.49
CA CYS A 185 64.73 -7.19 56.94
C CYS A 185 65.33 -5.85 57.38
N GLU A 186 66.46 -5.44 56.78
CA GLU A 186 67.10 -4.14 57.02
C GLU A 186 66.18 -2.97 56.64
N VAL A 187 65.53 -3.03 55.47
CA VAL A 187 64.55 -2.01 55.02
C VAL A 187 63.35 -1.91 55.96
N LEU A 188 62.93 -3.04 56.56
CA LEU A 188 61.87 -3.05 57.57
C LEU A 188 62.38 -2.68 58.98
N GLY A 189 63.70 -2.53 59.19
CA GLY A 189 64.30 -2.22 60.48
C GLY A 189 64.16 -3.36 61.51
N VAL A 190 64.12 -4.61 61.05
CA VAL A 190 63.96 -5.81 61.89
C VAL A 190 65.17 -6.74 61.73
N ASP A 191 65.43 -7.53 62.77
CA ASP A 191 66.50 -8.53 62.73
C ASP A 191 66.15 -9.69 61.77
N GLN A 192 67.16 -10.33 61.16
CA GLN A 192 66.95 -11.45 60.24
C GLN A 192 66.32 -12.68 60.93
N SER A 193 66.42 -12.77 62.26
CA SER A 193 65.81 -13.79 63.10
C SER A 193 64.43 -13.41 63.65
N ALA A 194 63.91 -12.21 63.32
CA ALA A 194 62.64 -11.72 63.81
C ALA A 194 61.48 -12.67 63.47
N SER A 195 60.36 -12.56 64.17
CA SER A 195 59.15 -13.32 63.85
C SER A 195 58.35 -12.67 62.72
N LEU A 196 57.55 -13.45 61.99
CA LEU A 196 56.63 -12.92 60.96
C LEU A 196 55.70 -11.81 61.53
N ALA A 197 55.34 -11.91 62.81
CA ALA A 197 54.50 -10.94 63.49
C ALA A 197 55.20 -9.58 63.67
N GLU A 198 56.50 -9.59 63.99
CA GLU A 198 57.33 -8.39 64.11
C GLU A 198 57.55 -7.72 62.76
N CYS A 199 57.86 -8.49 61.71
CA CYS A 199 57.97 -7.96 60.35
C CYS A 199 56.66 -7.29 59.89
N LYS A 200 55.51 -7.90 60.22
CA LYS A 200 54.19 -7.36 59.87
C LYS A 200 53.88 -6.07 60.63
N LYS A 201 54.31 -5.99 61.90
CA LYS A 201 54.19 -4.78 62.71
C LYS A 201 55.04 -3.65 62.15
N ALA A 202 56.31 -3.94 61.83
CA ALA A 202 57.24 -2.97 61.25
C ALA A 202 56.72 -2.39 59.93
N LYS A 203 56.26 -3.25 59.01
CA LYS A 203 55.58 -2.82 57.78
C LYS A 203 54.45 -1.83 58.06
N ARG A 204 53.51 -2.17 58.95
CA ARG A 204 52.35 -1.31 59.22
C ARG A 204 52.77 0.09 59.68
N THR A 205 53.76 0.15 60.57
CA THR A 205 54.32 1.42 61.05
C THR A 205 54.95 2.23 59.93
N LEU A 206 55.81 1.60 59.12
CA LEU A 206 56.51 2.26 58.01
C LEU A 206 55.54 2.69 56.90
N SER A 207 54.60 1.83 56.51
CA SER A 207 53.56 2.16 55.52
C SER A 207 52.68 3.33 55.97
N ALA A 208 52.36 3.42 57.27
CA ALA A 208 51.61 4.57 57.79
C ALA A 208 52.43 5.87 57.82
N MET A 209 53.76 5.77 57.92
CA MET A 209 54.66 6.93 57.90
C MET A 209 54.88 7.46 56.48
N TYR A 210 55.05 6.57 55.50
CA TYR A 210 55.36 6.89 54.11
C TYR A 210 54.14 6.84 53.16
N HIS A 211 52.91 6.74 53.68
CA HIS A 211 51.71 6.64 52.85
C HIS A 211 51.58 7.85 51.91
N PRO A 212 51.35 7.66 50.59
CA PRO A 212 51.36 8.74 49.60
C PRO A 212 50.37 9.87 49.91
N ASP A 213 49.24 9.54 50.54
CA ASP A 213 48.21 10.48 50.99
C ASP A 213 48.75 11.58 51.93
N LYS A 214 49.69 11.24 52.83
CA LYS A 214 50.31 12.21 53.75
C LYS A 214 51.23 13.21 53.03
N PHE A 215 51.64 12.88 51.80
CA PHE A 215 52.57 13.69 51.02
C PHE A 215 51.91 14.39 49.83
N GLU A 216 50.58 14.36 49.71
CA GLU A 216 49.86 15.04 48.63
C GLU A 216 50.10 16.55 48.60
N GLN A 217 50.22 17.17 49.78
CA GLN A 217 50.51 18.59 49.95
C GLN A 217 51.95 19.00 49.58
N PHE A 218 52.87 18.05 49.39
CA PHE A 218 54.24 18.33 48.97
C PHE A 218 54.38 18.11 47.46
N THR A 219 54.90 19.08 46.72
CA THR A 219 55.14 18.95 45.27
C THR A 219 56.62 18.63 44.97
N GLY A 220 56.86 17.96 43.83
CA GLY A 220 58.21 17.70 43.32
C GLY A 220 58.95 16.53 43.99
N LYS A 221 60.18 16.78 44.48
CA LYS A 221 61.13 15.74 44.91
C LYS A 221 60.69 14.97 46.16
N ARG A 222 60.03 15.64 47.12
CA ARG A 222 59.63 15.03 48.40
C ARG A 222 58.53 13.98 48.25
N ARG A 223 57.52 14.24 47.40
CA ARG A 223 56.45 13.27 47.09
C ARG A 223 57.00 12.03 46.38
N LYS A 224 57.89 12.23 45.40
CA LYS A 224 58.55 11.11 44.70
C LYS A 224 59.39 10.27 45.65
N GLN A 225 60.11 10.89 46.59
CA GLN A 225 60.91 10.16 47.57
C GLN A 225 60.03 9.33 48.52
N ALA A 226 58.93 9.88 49.03
CA ALA A 226 57.99 9.13 49.86
C ALA A 226 57.36 7.93 49.11
N GLU A 227 57.03 8.11 47.83
CA GLU A 227 56.51 7.03 46.98
C GLU A 227 57.54 5.93 46.73
N ILE A 228 58.81 6.29 46.51
CA ILE A 228 59.91 5.33 46.36
C ILE A 228 60.13 4.55 47.66
N GLU A 229 60.17 5.22 48.82
CA GLU A 229 60.33 4.55 50.11
C GLU A 229 59.13 3.64 50.44
N PHE A 230 57.91 4.09 50.14
CA PHE A 230 56.71 3.27 50.30
C PHE A 230 56.77 2.00 49.44
N GLN A 231 57.21 2.12 48.18
CA GLN A 231 57.42 0.98 47.30
C GLN A 231 58.51 0.03 47.83
N LYS A 232 59.62 0.56 48.36
CA LYS A 232 60.68 -0.25 49.00
C LYS A 232 60.16 -1.07 50.17
N ILE A 233 59.40 -0.45 51.07
CA ILE A 233 58.77 -1.11 52.22
C ILE A 233 57.86 -2.24 51.74
N MET A 234 57.12 -2.00 50.65
CA MET A 234 56.19 -2.99 50.12
C MET A 234 56.89 -4.18 49.46
N CYS A 235 57.92 -3.92 48.67
CA CYS A 235 58.77 -4.95 48.07
C CYS A 235 59.49 -5.79 49.13
N ALA A 236 60.05 -5.14 50.17
CA ALA A 236 60.69 -5.80 51.29
C ALA A 236 59.73 -6.78 51.98
N TRP A 237 58.49 -6.35 52.23
CA TRP A 237 57.47 -7.21 52.82
C TRP A 237 57.17 -8.44 51.95
N ASP A 238 57.03 -8.27 50.63
CA ASP A 238 56.70 -9.38 49.73
C ASP A 238 57.79 -10.44 49.70
N ILE A 239 59.06 -10.04 49.79
CA ILE A 239 60.21 -10.94 49.89
C ILE A 239 60.17 -11.68 51.23
N VAL A 240 60.01 -10.96 52.32
CA VAL A 240 59.90 -11.54 53.67
C VAL A 240 58.75 -12.54 53.73
N GLU A 241 57.55 -12.15 53.30
CA GLU A 241 56.36 -13.01 53.32
C GLU A 241 56.57 -14.29 52.49
N ARG A 242 57.23 -14.19 51.34
CA ARG A 242 57.57 -15.34 50.49
C ARG A 242 58.55 -16.29 51.18
N GLU A 243 59.58 -15.77 51.85
CA GLU A 243 60.56 -16.57 52.60
C GLU A 243 59.91 -17.31 53.78
N TYR A 244 59.04 -16.65 54.56
CA TYR A 244 58.32 -17.32 55.64
C TYR A 244 57.36 -18.39 55.10
N LYS A 245 56.66 -18.13 53.99
CA LYS A 245 55.82 -19.15 53.33
C LYS A 245 56.66 -20.34 52.85
N ARG A 246 57.85 -20.09 52.30
CA ARG A 246 58.77 -21.16 51.88
C ARG A 246 59.23 -21.99 53.08
N LYS A 247 59.75 -21.36 54.15
CA LYS A 247 60.19 -22.05 55.37
C LYS A 247 59.07 -22.88 56.01
N LYS A 248 57.83 -22.35 56.02
CA LYS A 248 56.66 -23.09 56.51
C LYS A 248 56.36 -24.34 55.68
N ASN A 249 56.54 -24.27 54.36
CA ASN A 249 56.30 -25.40 53.46
C ASN A 249 57.46 -26.41 53.43
N SER A 250 58.68 -25.99 53.79
CA SER A 250 59.88 -26.84 53.87
C SER A 250 60.09 -27.48 55.25
N GLY A 251 59.22 -27.19 56.22
CA GLY A 251 59.25 -27.69 57.59
C GLY A 251 58.28 -28.84 57.87
N CYS A 252 57.97 -29.65 56.87
CA CYS A 252 57.36 -30.98 57.00
C CYS A 252 58.38 -32.03 56.52
#